data_AF-A0A7J9IZ18-F1
#
_entry.id   AF-A0A7J9IZ18-F1
#
_cell.length_a   1.000
_cell.length_b   1.000
_cell.length_c   1.000
_cell.angle_alpha   90.00
_cell.angle_beta   90.00
_cell.angle_gamma   90.00
#
_symmetry.space_group_name_H-M   'P 1'
#
loop_
_entity.id
_entity.type
_entity.pdbx_description
1 polymer ?
#
loop_
_entity_poly.entity_id
_entity_poly.type
_entity_poly.pdbx_seq_one_letter_code
_entity_poly.pdbx_strand_id
1 'polypeptide(L)'
;MGIELLWSFVAIVAATYVILFGFLKKINEWYYVTMSEKKQNPLPPGHMGWPFIGNMWSFFKASNSQDPDSFIDNLVKRTHLFGSLSVIVCSQELCRKVLTDDEHFSYGYPSSAIQLGGKKSLYGISNSEHRRLRRLIADPINGHQALALYIRHIEDIVITSLEELATMNRPIKFFNEMKTIALKVIAKVSLGSTQDSVLWSMVKYYKELSPGILSMPINIPGFAFHRALK
;
A
#
# COMPACT_ATOMS: atom_id res chain seq x y z
N MET A 1 32.37 -40.00 12.15
CA MET A 1 31.08 -40.17 12.88
C MET A 1 30.30 -38.86 13.06
N GLY A 2 30.94 -37.69 13.27
CA GLY A 2 30.22 -36.43 13.51
C GLY A 2 29.49 -35.80 12.32
N ILE A 3 30.01 -35.97 11.09
CA ILE A 3 29.43 -35.33 9.88
C ILE A 3 28.12 -36.01 9.44
N GLU A 4 28.08 -37.34 9.40
CA GLU A 4 26.86 -38.14 9.12
C GLU A 4 25.72 -37.83 10.10
N LEU A 5 26.06 -37.68 11.39
CA LEU A 5 25.10 -37.36 12.43
C LEU A 5 24.55 -35.93 12.27
N LEU A 6 25.42 -34.99 11.87
CA LEU A 6 25.02 -33.61 11.55
C LEU A 6 24.07 -33.55 10.35
N TRP A 7 24.38 -34.26 9.26
CA TRP A 7 23.50 -34.31 8.08
C TRP A 7 22.16 -34.95 8.39
N SER A 8 22.16 -36.02 9.20
CA SER A 8 20.93 -36.67 9.67
C SER A 8 20.07 -35.70 10.50
N PHE A 9 20.69 -34.94 11.41
CA PHE A 9 20.00 -33.93 12.19
C PHE A 9 19.40 -32.81 11.32
N VAL A 10 20.19 -32.27 10.38
CA VAL A 10 19.72 -31.25 9.43
C VAL A 10 18.56 -31.77 8.60
N ALA A 11 18.62 -33.02 8.12
CA ALA A 11 17.54 -33.64 7.35
C ALA A 11 16.25 -33.77 8.17
N ILE A 12 16.34 -34.18 9.44
CA ILE A 12 15.17 -34.28 10.34
C ILE A 12 14.56 -32.90 10.59
N VAL A 13 15.38 -31.88 10.85
CA VAL A 13 14.90 -30.50 11.05
C VAL A 13 14.23 -29.98 9.77
N ALA A 14 14.81 -30.23 8.61
CA ALA A 14 14.22 -29.83 7.32
C ALA A 14 12.88 -30.55 7.07
N ALA A 15 12.82 -31.87 7.29
CA ALA A 15 11.62 -32.66 7.08
C ALA A 15 10.48 -32.24 8.04
N THR A 16 10.79 -32.04 9.32
CA THR A 16 9.81 -31.57 10.32
C THR A 16 9.29 -30.18 9.97
N TYR A 17 10.17 -29.27 9.53
CA TYR A 17 9.78 -27.95 9.04
C TYR A 17 8.82 -28.05 7.83
N VAL A 18 9.14 -28.87 6.83
CA VAL A 18 8.29 -29.04 5.63
C VAL A 18 6.92 -29.60 5.98
N ILE A 19 6.86 -30.62 6.86
CA ILE A 19 5.60 -31.22 7.30
C ILE A 19 4.76 -30.21 8.09
N LEU A 20 5.35 -29.56 9.09
CA LEU A 20 4.67 -28.56 9.91
C LEU A 20 4.17 -27.40 9.05
N PHE A 21 5.00 -26.89 8.16
CA PHE A 21 4.64 -25.80 7.25
C PHE A 21 3.51 -26.19 6.30
N GLY A 22 3.60 -27.38 5.69
CA GLY A 22 2.54 -27.91 4.82
C GLY A 22 1.21 -28.09 5.56
N PHE A 23 1.25 -28.57 6.80
CA PHE A 23 0.09 -28.70 7.66
C PHE A 23 -0.53 -27.34 8.02
N LEU A 24 0.29 -26.37 8.45
CA LEU A 24 -0.17 -25.01 8.75
C LEU A 24 -0.76 -24.32 7.51
N LYS A 25 -0.17 -24.53 6.33
CA LYS A 25 -0.71 -24.00 5.08
C LYS A 25 -2.10 -24.58 4.77
N LYS A 26 -2.27 -25.90 4.94
CA LYS A 26 -3.59 -26.55 4.77
C LYS A 26 -4.62 -26.04 5.77
N ILE A 27 -4.24 -25.88 7.05
CA ILE A 27 -5.12 -25.28 8.06
C ILE A 27 -5.50 -23.85 7.68
N ASN A 28 -4.53 -23.05 7.23
CA ASN A 28 -4.77 -21.66 6.83
C ASN A 28 -5.75 -21.60 5.66
N GLU A 29 -5.55 -22.42 4.62
CA GLU A 29 -6.49 -22.53 3.51
C GLU A 29 -7.88 -22.99 3.96
N TRP A 30 -7.94 -24.03 4.79
CA TRP A 30 -9.21 -24.54 5.34
C TRP A 30 -9.93 -23.45 6.15
N TYR A 31 -9.25 -22.75 7.05
CA TYR A 31 -9.85 -21.70 7.88
C TYR A 31 -10.51 -20.61 7.03
N TYR A 32 -9.79 -20.05 6.05
CA TYR A 32 -10.32 -18.97 5.22
C TYR A 32 -11.39 -19.43 4.21
N VAL A 33 -11.27 -20.65 3.67
CA VAL A 33 -12.28 -21.22 2.77
C VAL A 33 -13.56 -21.54 3.53
N THR A 34 -13.48 -22.24 4.67
CA THR A 34 -14.66 -22.64 5.45
C THR A 34 -15.40 -21.43 6.04
N MET A 35 -14.67 -20.37 6.45
CA MET A 35 -15.28 -19.11 6.88
C MET A 35 -16.09 -18.44 5.75
N SER A 36 -15.68 -18.64 4.50
CA SER A 36 -16.28 -18.04 3.32
C SER A 36 -17.41 -18.89 2.70
N GLU A 37 -17.35 -20.22 2.84
CA GLU A 37 -18.35 -21.20 2.34
C GLU A 37 -19.72 -21.10 3.04
N LYS A 38 -19.87 -20.28 4.09
CA LYS A 38 -21.20 -19.89 4.60
C LYS A 38 -22.05 -19.16 3.54
N LYS A 39 -21.48 -18.77 2.40
CA LYS A 39 -22.17 -18.20 1.24
C LYS A 39 -22.25 -19.25 0.12
N GLN A 40 -23.44 -19.47 -0.43
CA GLN A 40 -23.86 -20.57 -1.31
C GLN A 40 -23.12 -20.70 -2.68
N ASN A 41 -22.07 -19.92 -2.95
CA ASN A 41 -21.37 -19.90 -4.23
C ASN A 41 -19.89 -20.29 -4.09
N PRO A 42 -19.35 -21.07 -5.04
CA PRO A 42 -17.93 -21.43 -5.03
C PRO A 42 -17.05 -20.18 -5.16
N LEU A 43 -15.98 -20.13 -4.38
CA LEU A 43 -15.01 -19.04 -4.45
C LEU A 43 -14.19 -19.13 -5.75
N PRO A 44 -13.69 -17.99 -6.26
CA PRO A 44 -12.70 -17.99 -7.33
C PRO A 44 -11.48 -18.85 -6.97
N PRO A 45 -10.83 -19.47 -7.97
CA PRO A 45 -9.60 -20.23 -7.74
C PRO A 45 -8.48 -19.35 -7.17
N GLY A 46 -7.45 -19.96 -6.57
CA GLY A 46 -6.29 -19.28 -5.99
C GLY A 46 -5.91 -19.79 -4.60
N HIS A 47 -4.81 -19.27 -4.05
CA HIS A 47 -4.18 -19.79 -2.83
C HIS A 47 -4.00 -18.71 -1.75
N MET A 48 -4.06 -19.12 -0.49
CA MET A 48 -3.90 -18.20 0.65
C MET A 48 -2.44 -17.87 0.96
N GLY A 49 -1.47 -18.53 0.32
CA GLY A 49 -0.05 -18.26 0.56
C GLY A 49 0.43 -18.76 1.92
N TRP A 50 1.32 -18.01 2.56
CA TRP A 50 1.89 -18.33 3.86
C TRP A 50 0.86 -18.12 4.98
N PRO A 51 0.86 -18.92 6.06
CA PRO A 51 0.03 -18.64 7.23
C PRO A 51 0.27 -17.22 7.76
N PHE A 52 -0.81 -16.50 8.11
CA PHE A 52 -0.84 -15.11 8.62
C PHE A 52 -0.34 -14.00 7.67
N ILE A 53 0.77 -14.23 6.97
CA ILE A 53 1.40 -13.24 6.07
C ILE A 53 0.77 -13.29 4.67
N GLY A 54 0.22 -14.43 4.28
CA GLY A 54 -0.34 -14.65 2.96
C GLY A 54 0.69 -14.60 1.84
N ASN A 55 0.35 -13.87 0.78
CA ASN A 55 1.22 -13.67 -0.38
C ASN A 55 1.99 -12.34 -0.34
N MET A 56 2.04 -11.67 0.82
CA MET A 56 2.69 -10.36 0.97
C MET A 56 4.17 -10.35 0.56
N TRP A 57 4.92 -11.42 0.85
CA TRP A 57 6.33 -11.51 0.43
C TRP A 57 6.47 -11.55 -1.09
N SER A 58 5.67 -12.39 -1.75
CA SER A 58 5.65 -12.52 -3.21
C SER A 58 5.19 -11.21 -3.87
N PHE A 59 4.19 -10.55 -3.29
CA PHE A 59 3.72 -9.23 -3.70
C PHE A 59 4.84 -8.19 -3.62
N PHE A 60 5.48 -8.02 -2.46
CA PHE A 60 6.58 -7.05 -2.32
C PHE A 60 7.80 -7.39 -3.16
N LYS A 61 8.10 -8.68 -3.35
CA LYS A 61 9.21 -9.11 -4.22
C LYS A 61 8.95 -8.68 -5.66
N ALA A 62 7.75 -8.92 -6.18
CA ALA A 62 7.37 -8.50 -7.53
C ALA A 62 7.35 -6.97 -7.64
N SER A 63 6.72 -6.27 -6.70
CA SER A 63 6.64 -4.79 -6.72
C SER A 63 7.99 -4.08 -6.68
N ASN A 64 9.03 -4.70 -6.13
CA ASN A 64 10.40 -4.16 -6.11
C ASN A 64 11.29 -4.74 -7.22
N SER A 65 10.74 -5.56 -8.11
CA SER A 65 11.46 -6.13 -9.25
C SER A 65 11.31 -5.25 -10.50
N GLN A 66 11.97 -5.64 -11.59
CA GLN A 66 11.78 -4.99 -12.90
C GLN A 66 10.45 -5.37 -13.57
N ASP A 67 9.76 -6.38 -13.04
CA ASP A 67 8.48 -6.90 -13.56
C ASP A 67 7.45 -6.98 -12.42
N PRO A 68 6.79 -5.86 -12.07
CA PRO A 68 5.79 -5.83 -11.01
C PRO A 68 4.51 -6.62 -11.36
N ASP A 69 4.21 -6.74 -12.64
CA ASP A 69 3.01 -7.42 -13.14
C ASP A 69 3.13 -8.95 -13.00
N SER A 70 4.35 -9.48 -12.90
CA SER A 70 4.60 -10.89 -12.57
C SER A 70 3.80 -11.42 -11.38
N PHE A 71 3.47 -10.59 -10.38
CA PHE A 71 2.62 -11.04 -9.28
C PHE A 71 1.19 -11.35 -9.74
N ILE A 72 0.64 -10.50 -10.59
CA ILE A 72 -0.73 -10.61 -11.10
C ILE A 72 -0.81 -11.73 -12.12
N ASP A 73 0.17 -11.83 -13.02
CA ASP A 73 0.23 -12.85 -14.07
C ASP A 73 0.31 -14.27 -13.50
N ASN A 74 1.00 -14.43 -12.37
CA ASN A 74 1.11 -15.72 -11.69
C ASN A 74 -0.03 -16.00 -10.70
N LEU A 75 -0.95 -15.07 -10.47
CA LEU A 75 -2.02 -15.20 -9.49
C LEU A 75 -3.34 -15.66 -10.11
N VAL A 76 -3.95 -16.67 -9.50
CA VAL A 76 -5.19 -17.30 -10.00
C VAL A 76 -6.47 -16.56 -9.53
N LYS A 77 -6.41 -15.25 -9.28
CA LYS A 77 -7.47 -14.33 -8.76
C LYS A 77 -7.62 -14.27 -7.23
N ARG A 78 -7.75 -15.39 -6.50
CA ARG A 78 -7.88 -15.37 -5.02
C ARG A 78 -6.52 -15.39 -4.32
N THR A 79 -6.36 -14.55 -3.31
CA THR A 79 -5.11 -14.34 -2.56
C THR A 79 -5.36 -13.92 -1.12
N HIS A 80 -4.31 -13.84 -0.30
CA HIS A 80 -4.34 -13.23 1.01
C HIS A 80 -3.31 -12.10 1.06
N LEU A 81 -3.77 -10.86 1.18
CA LEU A 81 -2.96 -9.65 1.19
C LEU A 81 -3.38 -8.75 2.35
N PHE A 82 -2.40 -8.08 2.97
CA PHE A 82 -2.61 -7.16 4.08
C PHE A 82 -3.44 -7.74 5.25
N GLY A 83 -3.30 -9.06 5.51
CA GLY A 83 -4.05 -9.75 6.56
C GLY A 83 -5.51 -10.04 6.23
N SER A 84 -5.91 -9.88 4.97
CA SER A 84 -7.29 -10.06 4.51
C SER A 84 -7.36 -11.03 3.33
N LEU A 85 -8.44 -11.81 3.27
CA LEU A 85 -8.82 -12.55 2.06
C LEU A 85 -9.14 -11.55 0.95
N SER A 86 -8.53 -11.71 -0.21
CA SER A 86 -8.68 -10.77 -1.33
C SER A 86 -8.92 -11.50 -2.64
N VAL A 87 -9.67 -10.86 -3.52
CA VAL A 87 -9.84 -11.28 -4.92
C VAL A 87 -9.34 -10.15 -5.80
N ILE A 88 -8.37 -10.46 -6.66
CA ILE A 88 -7.84 -9.52 -7.65
C ILE A 88 -8.67 -9.67 -8.93
N VAL A 89 -9.16 -8.55 -9.44
CA VAL A 89 -9.92 -8.46 -10.69
C VAL A 89 -9.19 -7.53 -11.65
N CYS A 90 -8.99 -8.00 -12.88
CA CYS A 90 -8.33 -7.23 -13.94
C CYS A 90 -9.21 -7.03 -15.18
N SER A 91 -10.37 -7.70 -15.24
CA SER A 91 -11.32 -7.53 -16.34
C SER A 91 -12.05 -6.20 -16.24
N GLN A 92 -12.16 -5.48 -17.36
CA GLN A 92 -12.85 -4.19 -17.44
C GLN A 92 -14.26 -4.22 -16.84
N GLU A 93 -15.04 -5.26 -17.11
CA GLU A 93 -16.42 -5.41 -16.62
C GLU A 93 -16.48 -5.49 -15.09
N LEU A 94 -15.69 -6.38 -14.47
CA LEU A 94 -15.65 -6.51 -13.01
C LEU A 94 -15.06 -5.26 -12.34
N CYS A 95 -14.01 -4.67 -12.92
CA CYS A 95 -13.45 -3.42 -12.40
C CYS A 95 -14.49 -2.31 -12.42
N ARG A 96 -15.24 -2.15 -13.52
CA ARG A 96 -16.36 -1.19 -13.59
C ARG A 96 -17.38 -1.47 -12.50
N LYS A 97 -17.83 -2.72 -12.36
CA LYS A 97 -18.82 -3.10 -11.33
C LYS A 97 -18.36 -2.71 -9.93
N VAL A 98 -17.14 -3.11 -9.53
CA VAL A 98 -16.58 -2.81 -8.20
C VAL A 98 -16.44 -1.30 -7.96
N LEU A 99 -16.07 -0.52 -8.98
CA LEU A 99 -15.83 0.92 -8.86
C LEU A 99 -17.12 1.77 -8.90
N THR A 100 -18.24 1.23 -9.38
CA THR A 100 -19.50 1.99 -9.50
C THR A 100 -20.60 1.55 -8.53
N ASP A 101 -20.49 0.36 -7.95
CA ASP A 101 -21.48 -0.22 -7.05
C ASP A 101 -21.15 0.09 -5.58
N ASP A 102 -21.40 1.34 -5.18
CA ASP A 102 -21.21 1.84 -3.81
C ASP A 102 -22.13 1.15 -2.76
N GLU A 103 -23.11 0.36 -3.20
CA GLU A 103 -24.05 -0.36 -2.33
C GLU A 103 -23.44 -1.68 -1.85
N HIS A 104 -22.78 -2.42 -2.76
CA HIS A 104 -22.16 -3.70 -2.45
C HIS A 104 -20.66 -3.60 -2.14
N PHE A 105 -20.01 -2.50 -2.54
CA PHE A 105 -18.57 -2.29 -2.34
C PHE A 105 -18.27 -1.01 -1.57
N SER A 106 -17.19 -1.05 -0.81
CA SER A 106 -16.64 0.09 -0.08
C SER A 106 -15.12 0.11 -0.20
N TYR A 107 -14.51 1.24 0.17
CA TYR A 107 -13.06 1.38 0.18
C TYR A 107 -12.42 0.46 1.23
N GLY A 108 -11.72 -0.58 0.78
CA GLY A 108 -11.06 -1.57 1.62
C GLY A 108 -9.56 -1.30 1.81
N TYR A 109 -9.20 -0.19 2.46
CA TYR A 109 -7.78 0.10 2.73
C TYR A 109 -7.19 -0.84 3.80
N PRO A 110 -5.87 -1.14 3.75
CA PRO A 110 -5.20 -1.90 4.79
C PRO A 110 -5.37 -1.26 6.18
N SER A 111 -5.40 -2.09 7.22
CA SER A 111 -5.49 -1.60 8.61
C SER A 111 -4.40 -0.59 8.95
N SER A 112 -3.22 -0.70 8.35
CA SER A 112 -2.13 0.27 8.51
C SER A 112 -2.53 1.67 8.09
N ALA A 113 -3.21 1.82 6.94
CA ALA A 113 -3.65 3.11 6.42
C ALA A 113 -4.72 3.73 7.32
N ILE A 114 -5.65 2.91 7.84
CA ILE A 114 -6.71 3.35 8.75
C ILE A 114 -6.12 3.80 10.09
N GLN A 115 -5.16 3.05 10.65
CA GLN A 115 -4.52 3.39 11.92
C GLN A 115 -3.65 4.65 11.81
N LEU A 116 -2.85 4.77 10.75
CA LEU A 116 -1.96 5.91 10.54
C LEU A 116 -2.71 7.18 10.11
N GLY A 117 -3.71 7.05 9.23
CA GLY A 117 -4.54 8.19 8.81
C GLY A 117 -5.57 8.60 9.86
N GLY A 118 -5.98 7.66 10.73
CA GLY A 118 -7.04 7.85 11.70
C GLY A 118 -8.44 7.58 11.13
N LYS A 119 -9.40 7.35 12.04
CA LYS A 119 -10.78 6.94 11.72
C LYS A 119 -11.58 7.94 10.87
N LYS A 120 -11.17 9.21 10.83
CA LYS A 120 -11.80 10.28 10.05
C LYS A 120 -11.03 10.66 8.78
N SER A 121 -9.98 9.92 8.44
CA SER A 121 -9.27 10.07 7.17
C SER A 121 -10.03 9.45 5.99
N LEU A 122 -9.59 9.76 4.78
CA LEU A 122 -10.08 9.14 3.54
C LEU A 122 -9.99 7.61 3.53
N TYR A 123 -9.14 7.03 4.38
CA TYR A 123 -8.99 5.57 4.49
C TYR A 123 -10.05 4.91 5.39
N GLY A 124 -10.63 5.66 6.33
CA GLY A 124 -11.46 5.11 7.41
C GLY A 124 -12.92 5.58 7.42
N ILE A 125 -13.30 6.53 6.56
CA ILE A 125 -14.66 7.07 6.49
C ILE A 125 -15.61 6.20 5.64
N SER A 126 -16.90 6.29 5.93
CA SER A 126 -17.95 5.61 5.16
C SER A 126 -18.10 6.17 3.74
N ASN A 127 -18.72 5.41 2.82
CA ASN A 127 -19.02 5.86 1.46
C ASN A 127 -19.82 7.19 1.44
N SER A 128 -20.80 7.35 2.35
CA SER A 128 -21.58 8.58 2.49
C SER A 128 -20.72 9.77 2.98
N GLU A 129 -19.85 9.56 3.95
CA GLU A 129 -18.92 10.59 4.43
C GLU A 129 -17.91 10.96 3.35
N HIS A 130 -17.39 9.97 2.62
CA HIS A 130 -16.48 10.18 1.48
C HIS A 130 -17.15 11.00 0.38
N ARG A 131 -18.39 10.66 0.00
CA ARG A 131 -19.18 11.42 -0.99
C ARG A 131 -19.41 12.86 -0.56
N ARG A 132 -19.72 13.09 0.72
CA ARG A 132 -19.87 14.43 1.29
C ARG A 132 -18.55 15.20 1.21
N LEU A 133 -17.45 14.60 1.66
CA LEU A 133 -16.13 15.23 1.63
C LEU A 133 -15.69 15.56 0.21
N ARG A 134 -15.85 14.62 -0.74
CA ARG A 134 -15.54 14.84 -2.16
C ARG A 134 -16.27 16.05 -2.74
N ARG A 135 -17.57 16.23 -2.43
CA ARG A 135 -18.32 17.40 -2.88
C ARG A 135 -17.76 18.72 -2.33
N LEU A 136 -17.26 18.72 -1.09
CA LEU A 136 -16.70 19.91 -0.46
C LEU A 136 -15.33 20.29 -1.03
N ILE A 137 -14.50 19.31 -1.35
CA ILE A 137 -13.11 19.55 -1.77
C ILE A 137 -12.90 19.53 -3.29
N ALA A 138 -13.88 19.05 -4.07
CA ALA A 138 -13.73 18.90 -5.51
C ALA A 138 -13.45 20.23 -6.21
N ASP A 139 -14.21 21.28 -5.90
CA ASP A 139 -14.05 22.58 -6.54
C ASP A 139 -12.80 23.34 -6.06
N PRO A 140 -12.48 23.41 -4.74
CA PRO A 140 -11.22 24.01 -4.30
C PRO A 140 -9.96 23.32 -4.82
N ILE A 141 -9.99 22.01 -5.13
CA ILE A 141 -8.80 21.27 -5.58
C ILE A 141 -8.73 21.18 -7.11
N ASN A 142 -9.85 20.87 -7.77
CA ASN A 142 -9.91 20.56 -9.21
C ASN A 142 -10.78 21.54 -10.01
N GLY A 143 -11.35 22.56 -9.36
CA GLY A 143 -12.13 23.60 -10.03
C GLY A 143 -11.23 24.42 -10.95
N HIS A 144 -11.79 24.87 -12.07
CA HIS A 144 -11.04 25.58 -13.10
C HIS A 144 -10.31 26.82 -12.56
N GLN A 145 -10.98 27.60 -11.71
CA GLN A 145 -10.38 28.79 -11.08
C GLN A 145 -9.24 28.42 -10.13
N ALA A 146 -9.40 27.37 -9.32
CA ALA A 146 -8.37 26.90 -8.40
C ALA A 146 -7.14 26.42 -9.17
N LEU A 147 -7.33 25.60 -10.21
CA LEU A 147 -6.23 25.11 -11.06
C LEU A 147 -5.49 26.27 -11.76
N ALA A 148 -6.20 27.29 -12.24
CA ALA A 148 -5.60 28.48 -12.85
C ALA A 148 -4.75 29.29 -11.86
N LEU A 149 -5.08 29.28 -10.56
CA LEU A 149 -4.25 29.86 -9.52
C LEU A 149 -3.05 28.96 -9.19
N TYR A 150 -3.27 27.66 -9.07
CA TYR A 150 -2.24 26.70 -8.67
C TYR A 150 -1.14 26.53 -9.72
N ILE A 151 -1.46 26.61 -11.02
CA ILE A 151 -0.47 26.38 -12.08
C ILE A 151 0.77 27.28 -11.93
N ARG A 152 0.57 28.56 -11.61
CA ARG A 152 1.68 29.50 -11.40
C ARG A 152 2.57 29.11 -10.22
N HIS A 153 1.95 28.68 -9.11
CA HIS A 153 2.69 28.21 -7.94
C HIS A 153 3.41 26.88 -8.19
N ILE A 154 2.80 25.99 -8.98
CA ILE A 154 3.40 24.72 -9.37
C ILE A 154 4.64 24.99 -10.23
N GLU A 155 4.52 25.85 -11.25
CA GLU A 155 5.62 26.23 -12.12
C GLU A 155 6.79 26.83 -11.33
N ASP A 156 6.52 27.80 -10.45
CA ASP A 156 7.54 28.43 -9.61
C ASP A 156 8.30 27.42 -8.74
N ILE A 157 7.57 26.51 -8.06
CA ILE A 157 8.17 25.45 -7.22
C ILE A 157 8.99 24.48 -8.06
N VAL A 158 8.48 24.07 -9.23
CA VAL A 158 9.13 23.08 -10.09
C VAL A 158 10.38 23.67 -10.73
N ILE A 159 10.29 24.85 -11.33
CA ILE A 159 11.42 25.52 -11.99
C ILE A 159 12.54 25.78 -10.97
N THR A 160 12.21 26.44 -9.85
CA THR A 160 13.21 26.73 -8.80
C THR A 160 13.87 25.45 -8.29
N SER A 161 13.09 24.41 -8.02
CA SER A 161 13.65 23.13 -7.55
C SER A 161 14.52 22.44 -8.60
N LEU A 162 14.17 22.52 -9.88
CA LEU A 162 14.98 21.94 -10.96
C LEU A 162 16.27 22.71 -11.21
N GLU A 163 16.23 24.05 -11.13
CA GLU A 163 17.42 24.91 -11.19
C GLU A 163 18.37 24.61 -10.04
N GLU A 164 17.87 24.52 -8.81
CA GLU A 164 18.64 24.09 -7.64
C GLU A 164 19.32 22.74 -7.89
N LEU A 165 18.58 21.75 -8.38
CA LEU A 165 19.11 20.42 -8.68
C LEU A 165 20.16 20.45 -9.78
N ALA A 166 19.98 21.28 -10.82
CA ALA A 166 20.93 21.42 -11.93
C ALA A 166 22.27 22.02 -11.48
N THR A 167 22.26 22.89 -10.47
CA THR A 167 23.49 23.46 -9.89
C THR A 167 24.23 22.50 -8.95
N MET A 168 23.61 21.39 -8.54
CA MET A 168 24.27 20.43 -7.66
C MET A 168 25.38 19.67 -8.42
N ASN A 169 26.63 19.92 -8.04
CA ASN A 169 27.78 19.20 -8.58
C ASN A 169 27.97 17.81 -7.91
N ARG A 170 26.89 17.02 -7.81
CA ARG A 170 26.91 15.66 -7.26
C ARG A 170 25.78 14.80 -7.83
N PRO A 171 25.93 13.47 -7.85
CA PRO A 171 24.85 12.56 -8.19
C PRO A 171 23.64 12.75 -7.27
N ILE A 172 22.44 12.80 -7.85
CA ILE A 172 21.17 12.91 -7.12
C ILE A 172 20.34 11.63 -7.29
N LYS A 173 19.52 11.33 -6.29
CA LYS A 173 18.50 10.27 -6.39
C LYS A 173 17.24 10.86 -7.02
N PHE A 174 17.20 10.93 -8.36
CA PHE A 174 16.16 11.64 -9.11
C PHE A 174 14.73 11.36 -8.63
N PHE A 175 14.36 10.09 -8.42
CA PHE A 175 13.04 9.72 -7.91
C PHE A 175 12.70 10.37 -6.54
N ASN A 176 13.68 10.44 -5.63
CA ASN A 176 13.47 11.05 -4.32
C ASN A 176 13.32 12.56 -4.43
N GLU A 177 14.06 13.20 -5.34
CA GLU A 177 13.94 14.64 -5.59
C GLU A 177 12.58 14.97 -6.21
N MET A 178 12.14 14.22 -7.22
CA MET A 178 10.82 14.41 -7.83
C MET A 178 9.67 14.21 -6.81
N LYS A 179 9.77 13.21 -5.93
CA LYS A 179 8.84 13.05 -4.80
C LYS A 179 8.85 14.26 -3.87
N THR A 180 10.01 14.84 -3.62
CA THR A 180 10.14 16.03 -2.77
C THR A 180 9.45 17.23 -3.39
N ILE A 181 9.66 17.47 -4.70
CA ILE A 181 9.01 18.54 -5.44
C ILE A 181 7.48 18.36 -5.43
N ALA A 182 6.98 17.14 -5.70
CA ALA A 182 5.55 16.85 -5.64
C ALA A 182 4.95 17.12 -4.24
N LEU A 183 5.67 16.77 -3.17
CA LEU A 183 5.23 17.06 -1.80
C LEU A 183 5.24 18.55 -1.47
N LYS A 184 6.22 19.33 -1.98
CA LYS A 184 6.21 20.80 -1.86
C LYS A 184 4.94 21.38 -2.49
N VAL A 185 4.58 20.92 -3.70
CA VAL A 185 3.35 21.33 -4.39
C VAL A 185 2.11 20.98 -3.56
N ILE A 186 1.99 19.72 -3.10
CA ILE A 186 0.85 19.28 -2.29
C ILE A 186 0.73 20.12 -1.01
N ALA A 187 1.85 20.35 -0.33
CA ALA A 187 1.88 21.15 0.90
C ALA A 187 1.46 22.60 0.63
N LYS A 188 1.93 23.21 -0.47
CA LYS A 188 1.55 24.57 -0.88
C LYS A 188 0.07 24.68 -1.23
N VAL A 189 -0.48 23.74 -1.99
CA VAL A 189 -1.91 23.71 -2.34
C VAL A 189 -2.78 23.50 -1.10
N SER A 190 -2.34 22.65 -0.17
CA SER A 190 -3.13 22.30 1.02
C SER A 190 -3.08 23.38 2.10
N LEU A 191 -1.93 24.02 2.31
CA LEU A 191 -1.70 25.01 3.38
C LEU A 191 -1.74 26.46 2.90
N GLY A 192 -1.77 26.71 1.60
CA GLY A 192 -1.75 28.04 1.02
C GLY A 192 -0.46 28.81 1.32
N SER A 193 -0.60 30.09 1.68
CA SER A 193 0.53 30.95 2.06
C SER A 193 0.94 30.70 3.52
N THR A 194 1.87 29.78 3.71
CA THR A 194 2.47 29.46 5.01
C THR A 194 3.99 29.64 4.95
N GLN A 195 4.65 29.80 6.10
CA GLN A 195 6.12 29.84 6.23
C GLN A 195 6.77 28.57 5.66
N ASP A 196 7.93 28.74 5.01
CA ASP A 196 8.68 27.64 4.42
C ASP A 196 9.05 26.55 5.44
N SER A 197 9.41 26.95 6.66
CA SER A 197 9.73 26.03 7.76
C SER A 197 8.62 25.00 8.03
N VAL A 198 7.36 25.41 7.92
CA VAL A 198 6.18 24.54 8.12
C VAL A 198 5.99 23.62 6.92
N LEU A 199 6.14 24.15 5.70
CA LEU A 199 6.10 23.34 4.47
C LEU A 199 7.17 22.24 4.51
N TRP A 200 8.41 22.58 4.87
CA TRP A 200 9.52 21.63 4.99
C TRP A 200 9.27 20.58 6.07
N SER A 201 8.69 20.98 7.20
CA SER A 201 8.30 20.05 8.27
C SER A 201 7.23 19.06 7.78
N MET A 202 6.21 19.54 7.07
CA MET A 202 5.17 18.67 6.49
C MET A 202 5.76 17.67 5.49
N VAL A 203 6.64 18.13 4.58
CA VAL A 203 7.32 17.25 3.61
C VAL A 203 8.15 16.19 4.33
N LYS A 204 8.88 16.58 5.39
CA LYS A 204 9.67 15.65 6.20
C LYS A 204 8.81 14.58 6.86
N TYR A 205 7.78 14.97 7.61
CA TYR A 205 6.92 14.02 8.32
C TYR A 205 6.15 13.11 7.35
N TYR A 206 5.70 13.65 6.22
CA TYR A 206 5.02 12.82 5.22
C TYR A 206 5.95 11.77 4.59
N LYS A 207 7.24 12.09 4.37
CA LYS A 207 8.22 11.10 3.90
C LYS A 207 8.41 9.95 4.88
N GLU A 208 8.31 10.21 6.18
CA GLU A 208 8.41 9.19 7.24
C GLU A 208 7.11 8.38 7.39
N LEU A 209 5.95 9.04 7.24
CA LEU A 209 4.62 8.43 7.31
C LEU A 209 4.31 7.53 6.09
N SER A 210 4.61 8.00 4.88
CA SER A 210 4.12 7.40 3.64
C SER A 210 4.45 5.92 3.45
N PRO A 211 5.65 5.40 3.80
CA PRO A 211 5.96 3.97 3.66
C PRO A 211 5.14 3.09 4.60
N GLY A 212 4.61 3.65 5.70
CA GLY A 212 3.78 2.92 6.66
C GLY A 212 2.34 2.72 6.19
N ILE A 213 1.81 3.61 5.34
CA ILE A 213 0.39 3.63 4.95
C ILE A 213 -0.02 2.31 4.29
N LEU A 214 0.75 1.84 3.30
CA LEU A 214 0.52 0.56 2.59
C LEU A 214 1.49 -0.54 3.04
N SER A 215 1.67 -0.69 4.34
CA SER A 215 2.53 -1.72 4.93
C SER A 215 1.74 -2.78 5.70
N MET A 216 2.38 -3.86 6.13
CA MET A 216 1.77 -4.74 7.12
C MET A 216 1.69 -4.01 8.47
N PRO A 217 0.57 -4.12 9.23
CA PRO A 217 0.37 -3.42 10.51
C PRO A 217 1.17 -4.07 11.65
N ILE A 218 2.48 -4.19 11.50
CA ILE A 218 3.41 -4.80 12.45
C ILE A 218 4.12 -3.67 13.21
N ASN A 219 3.75 -3.50 14.48
CA ASN A 219 4.31 -2.47 15.36
C ASN A 219 5.57 -2.97 16.09
N ILE A 220 6.61 -3.37 15.34
CA ILE A 220 7.89 -3.84 15.86
C ILE A 220 9.03 -2.99 15.29
N PRO A 221 10.07 -2.63 16.08
CA PRO A 221 11.24 -1.92 15.57
C PRO A 221 11.81 -2.55 14.30
N GLY A 222 12.10 -1.71 13.29
CA GLY A 222 12.57 -2.14 11.96
C GLY A 222 11.48 -2.18 10.89
N PHE A 223 10.20 -2.32 11.25
CA PHE A 223 9.09 -2.31 10.29
C PHE A 223 8.66 -0.90 9.91
N ALA A 224 8.16 -0.73 8.68
CA ALA A 224 7.70 0.56 8.16
C ALA A 224 6.53 1.14 8.98
N PHE A 225 5.57 0.30 9.36
CA PHE A 225 4.42 0.69 10.18
C PHE A 225 4.85 1.25 11.55
N HIS A 226 5.77 0.59 12.26
CA HIS A 226 6.30 1.06 13.53
C HIS A 226 6.99 2.42 13.42
N ARG A 227 7.75 2.65 12.34
CA ARG A 227 8.39 3.96 12.11
C ARG A 227 7.37 5.06 11.85
N ALA A 228 6.33 4.77 11.07
CA ALA A 228 5.30 5.73 10.72
C ALA A 228 4.35 6.09 11.87
N LEU A 229 4.30 5.28 12.93
CA LEU A 229 3.52 5.55 14.14
C LEU A 229 4.19 6.54 15.12
N LYS A 230 5.49 6.81 14.94
CA LYS A 230 6.27 7.72 15.79
C LYS A 230 6.22 9.14 15.24
#